data_AF-A0A417WY32-F1
#
_entry.id   AF-A0A417WY32-F1
#
_cell.length_a   1.000
_cell.length_b   1.000
_cell.length_c   1.000
_cell.angle_alpha   90.00
_cell.angle_beta   90.00
_cell.angle_gamma   90.00
#
_symmetry.space_group_name_H-M   'P 1'
#
loop_
_entity.id
_entity.type
_entity.pdbx_description
1 polymer ?
#
loop_
_entity_poly.entity_id
_entity_poly.type
_entity_poly.pdbx_seq_one_letter_code
_entity_poly.pdbx_strand_id
1 'polypeptide(L)'
;MDVSGYAESRAGQAAENRANPGQEPRELAVHLQKRFGASREDAERLMVTELARVQTEAQKQSYIRNGFEEYTYVACGNADVCERCQALDGKHFKVQDMMPGTNAPPMHPRCHCSTAAYEDSAEYEKWLDFLEQGGTTEEWEASKNRKARYKDNEGIFQTLDGRSKGRDVIKPRNIMKEMKKSSIGTEMLEYLQENDIQIKVWYGVDVDEGLDGLFEDGEINIYADNTKTVRETAITVIHEATHAKINKPNTKSQELQCYVNEYRHQNIELTEKVLQDIINHINDKYPNLKWE
;
A
#
# COMPACT_ATOMS: atom_id res chain seq x y z
N MET A 1 6.24 38.59 6.51
CA MET A 1 6.14 38.61 5.03
C MET A 1 4.81 37.96 4.70
N ASP A 2 3.99 38.66 3.92
CA ASP A 2 2.57 38.36 3.71
C ASP A 2 2.37 37.00 3.03
N VAL A 3 1.76 36.05 3.75
CA VAL A 3 1.60 34.65 3.33
C VAL A 3 0.41 34.48 2.37
N SER A 4 -0.52 35.46 2.36
CA SER A 4 -1.68 35.51 1.47
C SER A 4 -1.29 35.64 -0.01
N GLY A 5 -0.23 36.38 -0.32
CA GLY A 5 0.24 36.57 -1.69
C GLY A 5 0.94 35.35 -2.31
N TYR A 6 1.39 34.40 -1.48
CA TYR A 6 2.09 33.20 -1.96
C TYR A 6 1.12 32.12 -2.46
N ALA A 7 -0.09 32.04 -1.89
CA ALA A 7 -1.12 31.07 -2.27
C ALA A 7 -1.81 31.42 -3.60
N GLU A 8 -2.12 32.70 -3.85
CA GLU A 8 -2.73 33.13 -5.13
C GLU A 8 -1.77 32.95 -6.32
N SER A 9 -0.46 33.06 -6.10
CA SER A 9 0.53 32.91 -7.17
C SER A 9 0.75 31.45 -7.63
N ARG A 10 0.56 30.44 -6.77
CA ARG A 10 0.73 29.03 -7.14
C ARG A 10 -0.51 28.41 -7.79
N ALA A 11 -1.71 28.79 -7.34
CA ALA A 11 -2.96 28.39 -8.00
C ALA A 11 -3.14 29.11 -9.36
N GLY A 12 -2.73 30.39 -9.45
CA GLY A 12 -2.75 31.15 -10.70
C GLY A 12 -1.77 30.64 -11.77
N GLN A 13 -0.58 30.15 -11.37
CA GLN A 13 0.43 29.63 -12.30
C GLN A 13 0.06 28.28 -12.95
N ALA A 14 -0.83 27.49 -12.35
CA ALA A 14 -1.36 26.28 -12.98
C ALA A 14 -2.41 26.59 -14.06
N ALA A 15 -3.12 27.71 -13.93
CA ALA A 15 -4.14 28.16 -14.90
C ALA A 15 -3.55 28.94 -16.09
N GLU A 16 -2.34 29.50 -15.97
CA GLU A 16 -1.75 30.41 -16.98
C GLU A 16 -0.75 29.78 -17.96
N ASN A 17 -0.51 28.47 -17.90
CA ASN A 17 0.36 27.81 -18.90
C ASN A 17 -0.39 27.47 -20.19
N ARG A 18 -0.95 28.48 -20.86
CA ARG A 18 -1.03 28.51 -22.33
C ARG A 18 0.39 28.76 -22.87
N ALA A 19 1.26 27.77 -22.74
CA ALA A 19 2.62 27.85 -23.25
C ALA A 19 2.64 27.78 -24.80
N ASN A 20 2.67 28.97 -25.39
CA ASN A 20 3.26 29.44 -26.66
C ASN A 20 2.94 28.72 -28.00
N PRO A 21 2.46 29.44 -29.04
CA PRO A 21 2.09 28.89 -30.35
C PRO A 21 3.34 28.77 -31.23
N GLY A 22 3.92 27.56 -31.31
CA GLY A 22 5.06 27.31 -32.18
C GLY A 22 4.67 27.10 -33.65
N GLN A 23 3.54 26.44 -33.89
CA GLN A 23 2.90 26.25 -35.20
C GLN A 23 1.42 25.98 -34.96
N GLU A 24 0.53 26.70 -35.65
CA GLU A 24 -0.90 26.41 -35.54
C GLU A 24 -1.18 24.97 -36.00
N PRO A 25 -2.09 24.21 -35.35
CA PRO A 25 -2.51 22.88 -35.83
C PRO A 25 -2.89 22.86 -37.32
N ARG A 26 -3.39 24.00 -37.83
CA ARG A 26 -3.71 24.23 -39.24
C ARG A 26 -2.47 24.20 -40.15
N GLU A 27 -1.34 24.76 -39.72
CA GLU A 27 -0.09 24.75 -40.49
C GLU A 27 0.50 23.34 -40.55
N LEU A 28 0.48 22.62 -39.43
CA LEU A 28 0.93 21.23 -39.37
C LEU A 28 0.04 20.27 -40.17
N ALA A 29 -1.26 20.56 -40.24
CA ALA A 29 -2.19 19.77 -41.06
C ALA A 29 -1.82 19.80 -42.54
N VAL A 30 -1.30 20.92 -43.07
CA VAL A 30 -0.84 21.03 -44.47
C VAL A 30 0.26 20.02 -44.78
N HIS A 31 1.16 19.75 -43.82
CA HIS A 31 2.21 18.75 -43.99
C HIS A 31 1.65 17.33 -44.03
N LEU A 32 0.67 17.02 -43.18
CA LEU A 32 -0.02 15.72 -43.20
C LEU A 32 -0.78 15.50 -44.52
N GLN A 33 -1.47 16.52 -45.03
CA GLN A 33 -2.16 16.44 -46.32
C GLN A 33 -1.19 16.08 -47.45
N LYS A 34 -0.06 16.81 -47.55
CA LYS A 34 0.94 16.61 -48.61
C LYS A 34 1.60 15.23 -48.55
N ARG A 35 1.82 14.71 -47.34
CA ARG A 35 2.52 13.43 -47.13
C ARG A 35 1.62 12.21 -47.32
N PHE A 36 0.36 12.29 -46.91
CA PHE A 36 -0.53 11.14 -46.84
C PHE A 36 -1.74 11.22 -47.78
N GLY A 37 -1.88 12.31 -48.55
CA GLY A 37 -3.04 12.51 -49.45
C GLY A 37 -4.37 12.66 -48.70
N ALA A 38 -4.32 12.99 -47.41
CA ALA A 38 -5.50 13.10 -46.55
C ALA A 38 -6.32 14.37 -46.88
N SER A 39 -7.63 14.31 -46.61
CA SER A 39 -8.50 15.48 -46.68
C SER A 39 -8.03 16.55 -45.68
N ARG A 40 -8.32 17.83 -45.94
CA ARG A 40 -7.97 18.93 -45.02
C ARG A 40 -8.58 18.71 -43.64
N GLU A 41 -9.84 18.33 -43.63
CA GLU A 41 -10.60 18.15 -42.40
C GLU A 41 -10.06 16.99 -41.55
N ASP A 42 -9.66 15.88 -42.17
CA ASP A 42 -9.05 14.76 -41.45
C ASP A 42 -7.69 15.11 -40.88
N ALA A 43 -6.85 15.79 -41.67
CA ALA A 43 -5.54 16.25 -41.21
C ALA A 43 -5.67 17.23 -40.04
N GLU A 44 -6.58 18.20 -40.11
CA GLU A 44 -6.85 19.15 -39.03
C GLU A 44 -7.39 18.46 -37.77
N ARG A 45 -8.36 17.55 -37.93
CA ARG A 45 -8.94 16.79 -36.81
C ARG A 45 -7.87 15.96 -36.07
N LEU A 46 -6.96 15.33 -36.82
CA LEU A 46 -5.84 14.59 -36.24
C LEU A 46 -4.88 15.52 -35.50
N MET A 47 -4.46 16.62 -36.11
CA MET A 47 -3.53 17.57 -35.48
C MET A 47 -4.08 18.19 -34.20
N VAL A 48 -5.35 18.59 -34.18
CA VAL A 48 -5.99 19.16 -32.98
C VAL A 48 -6.03 18.13 -31.86
N THR A 49 -6.37 16.87 -32.18
CA THR A 49 -6.42 15.80 -31.18
C THR A 49 -5.03 15.48 -30.64
N GLU A 50 -4.02 15.44 -31.51
CA GLU A 50 -2.64 15.18 -31.11
C GLU A 50 -2.06 16.31 -30.24
N LEU A 51 -2.36 17.56 -30.58
CA LEU A 51 -1.95 18.70 -29.75
C LEU A 51 -2.56 18.60 -28.34
N ALA A 52 -3.86 18.32 -28.24
CA ALA A 52 -4.53 18.14 -26.95
C ALA A 52 -3.93 16.98 -26.13
N ARG A 53 -3.54 15.89 -26.79
CA ARG A 53 -2.87 14.75 -26.16
C ARG A 53 -1.49 15.13 -25.60
N VAL A 54 -0.68 15.85 -26.39
CA VAL A 54 0.64 16.33 -25.97
C VAL A 54 0.55 17.31 -24.80
N GLN A 55 -0.44 18.21 -24.83
CA GLN A 55 -0.71 19.14 -23.73
C GLN A 55 -1.09 18.41 -22.44
N THR A 56 -1.96 17.40 -22.53
CA THR A 56 -2.36 16.59 -21.38
C THR A 56 -1.18 15.82 -20.80
N GLU A 57 -0.31 15.28 -21.66
CA GLU A 57 0.92 14.63 -21.20
C GLU A 57 1.86 15.63 -20.49
N ALA A 58 2.02 16.84 -21.03
CA ALA A 58 2.81 17.87 -20.36
C ALA A 58 2.24 18.26 -18.99
N GLN A 59 0.90 18.31 -18.86
CA GLN A 59 0.22 18.52 -17.57
C GLN A 59 0.48 17.37 -16.60
N LYS A 60 0.36 16.11 -17.04
CA LYS A 60 0.71 14.93 -16.25
C LYS A 60 2.11 15.02 -15.68
N GLN A 61 3.09 15.33 -16.53
CA GLN A 61 4.48 15.47 -16.10
C GLN A 61 4.66 16.64 -15.11
N SER A 62 3.89 17.72 -15.27
CA SER A 62 3.87 18.81 -14.30
C SER A 62 3.33 18.35 -12.94
N TYR A 63 2.24 17.60 -12.91
CA TYR A 63 1.66 17.08 -11.68
C TYR A 63 2.63 16.17 -10.93
N ILE A 64 3.27 15.24 -11.66
CA ILE A 64 4.29 14.34 -11.10
C ILE A 64 5.46 15.12 -10.49
N ARG A 65 5.99 16.12 -11.22
CA ARG A 65 7.12 16.94 -10.71
C ARG A 65 6.76 17.75 -9.48
N ASN A 66 5.51 18.17 -9.34
CA ASN A 66 5.04 18.96 -8.20
C ASN A 66 4.46 18.10 -7.07
N GLY A 67 4.44 16.77 -7.21
CA GLY A 67 4.00 15.85 -6.17
C GLY A 67 2.48 15.74 -6.01
N PHE A 68 1.69 16.15 -7.00
CA PHE A 68 0.24 15.96 -6.94
C PHE A 68 -0.11 14.47 -7.16
N GLU A 69 -0.86 13.89 -6.22
CA GLU A 69 -1.35 12.51 -6.33
C GLU A 69 -2.62 12.40 -7.18
N GLU A 70 -3.47 13.42 -7.13
CA GLU A 70 -4.76 13.47 -7.80
C GLU A 70 -4.93 14.71 -8.68
N TYR A 71 -5.78 14.59 -9.69
CA TYR A 71 -6.19 15.69 -10.55
C TYR A 71 -7.70 15.65 -10.76
N THR A 72 -8.29 16.80 -11.01
CA THR A 72 -9.70 16.96 -11.39
C THR A 72 -9.81 17.02 -12.90
N TYR A 73 -10.75 16.23 -13.45
CA TYR A 73 -11.14 16.39 -14.85
C TYR A 73 -12.05 17.63 -14.98
N VAL A 74 -11.67 18.54 -15.87
CA VAL A 74 -12.41 19.79 -16.10
C VAL A 74 -12.99 19.75 -17.50
N ALA A 75 -14.30 19.52 -17.59
CA ALA A 75 -14.98 19.59 -18.86
C ALA A 75 -14.99 21.03 -19.38
N CYS A 76 -14.94 21.20 -20.71
CA CYS A 76 -14.99 22.53 -21.31
C CYS A 76 -16.32 23.21 -20.98
N GLY A 77 -16.26 24.45 -20.48
CA GLY A 77 -17.45 25.26 -20.18
C GLY A 77 -18.10 25.79 -21.46
N ASN A 78 -19.29 25.28 -21.79
CA ASN A 78 -20.35 25.81 -22.68
C ASN A 78 -21.38 24.68 -22.97
N ALA A 79 -22.46 25.00 -23.69
CA ALA A 79 -23.51 24.06 -24.13
C ALA A 79 -23.02 22.90 -25.06
N ASP A 80 -21.72 22.81 -25.33
CA ASP A 80 -21.08 21.87 -26.26
C ASP A 80 -20.32 20.72 -25.55
N VAL A 81 -20.43 20.60 -24.23
CA VAL A 81 -19.86 19.44 -23.53
C VAL A 81 -20.60 18.16 -23.94
N CYS A 82 -19.87 17.16 -24.45
CA CYS A 82 -20.49 15.88 -24.78
C CYS A 82 -20.80 15.08 -23.50
N GLU A 83 -21.77 14.17 -23.57
CA GLU A 83 -22.18 13.32 -22.44
C GLU A 83 -21.01 12.58 -21.79
N ARG A 84 -20.02 12.13 -22.59
CA ARG A 84 -18.84 11.42 -22.09
C ARG A 84 -17.96 12.29 -21.21
N CYS A 85 -17.72 13.53 -21.61
CA CYS A 85 -16.89 14.47 -20.84
C CYS A 85 -17.67 15.02 -19.64
N GLN A 86 -18.96 15.28 -19.80
CA GLN A 86 -19.82 15.72 -18.71
C GLN A 86 -19.89 14.66 -17.59
N ALA A 87 -19.91 13.38 -17.93
CA ALA A 87 -19.87 12.29 -16.96
C ALA A 87 -18.56 12.21 -16.16
N LEU A 88 -17.49 12.87 -16.63
CA LEU A 88 -16.20 12.93 -15.96
C LEU A 88 -15.97 14.27 -15.26
N ASP A 89 -16.78 15.29 -15.54
CA ASP A 89 -16.58 16.63 -15.03
C ASP A 89 -16.58 16.68 -13.49
N GLY A 90 -15.59 17.34 -12.92
CA GLY A 90 -15.39 17.47 -11.48
C GLY A 90 -14.92 16.19 -10.78
N LYS A 91 -14.76 15.05 -11.48
CA LYS A 91 -14.23 13.83 -10.86
C LYS A 91 -12.73 13.92 -10.67
N HIS A 92 -12.27 13.35 -9.55
CA HIS A 92 -10.86 13.23 -9.22
C HIS A 92 -10.32 11.86 -9.63
N PHE A 93 -9.12 11.85 -10.18
CA PHE A 93 -8.41 10.65 -10.61
C PHE A 93 -6.95 10.73 -10.19
N LYS A 94 -6.31 9.57 -10.02
CA LYS A 94 -4.88 9.50 -9.70
C LYS A 94 -4.03 9.92 -10.89
N VAL A 95 -3.04 10.76 -10.63
CA VAL A 95 -2.08 11.24 -11.64
C VAL A 95 -1.31 10.07 -12.29
N GLN A 96 -0.99 9.03 -11.51
CA GLN A 96 -0.31 7.83 -12.03
C GLN A 96 -1.14 7.09 -13.09
N ASP A 97 -2.46 7.06 -12.89
CA ASP A 97 -3.43 6.39 -13.77
C ASP A 97 -3.93 7.31 -14.90
N MET A 98 -3.40 8.53 -15.02
CA MET A 98 -3.82 9.51 -16.02
C MET A 98 -3.57 9.00 -17.43
N MET A 99 -4.66 8.80 -18.18
CA MET A 99 -4.68 8.18 -19.50
C MET A 99 -5.67 8.90 -20.44
N PRO A 100 -5.15 9.60 -21.47
CA PRO A 100 -5.97 10.20 -22.51
C PRO A 100 -6.96 9.22 -23.14
N GLY A 101 -8.22 9.64 -23.30
CA GLY A 101 -9.27 8.81 -23.90
C GLY A 101 -10.05 7.95 -22.90
N THR A 102 -9.61 7.86 -21.64
CA THR A 102 -10.29 7.09 -20.58
C THR A 102 -10.69 7.97 -19.40
N ASN A 103 -9.71 8.62 -18.77
CA ASN A 103 -9.92 9.48 -17.60
C ASN A 103 -9.22 10.84 -17.74
N ALA A 104 -8.60 11.10 -18.89
CA ALA A 104 -7.99 12.38 -19.21
C ALA A 104 -8.30 12.80 -20.66
N PRO A 105 -8.29 14.10 -20.98
CA PRO A 105 -8.41 14.57 -22.35
C PRO A 105 -7.24 14.12 -23.25
N PRO A 106 -7.39 14.11 -24.58
CA PRO A 106 -8.65 14.20 -25.32
C PRO A 106 -9.48 12.90 -25.22
N MET A 107 -10.79 13.04 -24.96
CA MET A 107 -11.73 11.90 -24.88
C MET A 107 -12.35 11.51 -26.23
N HIS A 108 -12.30 12.44 -27.18
CA HIS A 108 -12.89 12.31 -28.50
C HIS A 108 -12.17 13.27 -29.47
N PRO A 109 -12.35 13.12 -30.79
CA PRO A 109 -11.81 14.08 -31.75
C PRO A 109 -12.28 15.51 -31.43
N ARG A 110 -11.38 16.48 -31.58
CA ARG A 110 -11.61 17.90 -31.23
C ARG A 110 -12.09 18.12 -29.78
N CYS A 111 -11.64 17.28 -28.84
CA CYS A 111 -11.91 17.51 -27.41
C CYS A 111 -11.20 18.78 -26.91
N HIS A 112 -11.94 19.61 -26.17
CA HIS A 112 -11.46 20.88 -25.59
C HIS A 112 -11.43 20.88 -24.05
N CYS A 113 -11.67 19.73 -23.42
CA CYS A 113 -11.58 19.58 -21.97
C CYS A 113 -10.12 19.64 -21.48
N SER A 114 -9.94 19.93 -20.19
CA SER A 114 -8.65 20.07 -19.54
C SER A 114 -8.60 19.30 -18.21
N THR A 115 -7.47 19.41 -17.52
CA THR A 115 -7.32 18.89 -16.15
C THR A 115 -6.74 19.97 -15.25
N ALA A 116 -7.03 19.87 -13.95
CA ALA A 116 -6.48 20.72 -12.91
C ALA A 116 -5.91 19.85 -11.78
N ALA A 117 -4.84 20.29 -11.13
CA ALA A 117 -4.36 19.61 -9.93
C ALA A 117 -5.45 19.60 -8.86
N TYR A 118 -5.58 18.50 -8.11
CA TYR A 118 -6.52 18.39 -7.01
C TYR A 118 -5.77 18.19 -5.70
N GLU A 119 -6.23 18.88 -4.67
CA GLU A 119 -5.83 18.66 -3.29
C GLU A 119 -7.06 18.86 -2.42
N ASP A 120 -7.32 17.93 -1.51
CA ASP A 120 -8.48 18.01 -0.62
C ASP A 120 -8.32 19.21 0.31
N SER A 121 -9.21 20.20 0.16
CA SER A 121 -9.13 21.44 0.94
C SER A 121 -9.12 21.21 2.46
N ALA A 122 -9.83 20.21 2.99
CA ALA A 122 -9.86 19.96 4.43
C ALA A 122 -8.59 19.26 4.92
N GLU A 123 -7.96 18.43 4.07
CA GLU A 123 -6.66 17.83 4.35
C GLU A 123 -5.53 18.87 4.24
N TYR A 124 -5.63 19.78 3.27
CA TYR A 124 -4.71 20.88 3.07
C TYR A 124 -4.73 21.87 4.25
N GLU A 125 -5.91 22.28 4.72
CA GLU A 125 -6.04 23.15 5.90
C GLU A 125 -5.45 22.49 7.15
N LYS A 126 -5.68 21.19 7.36
CA LYS A 126 -5.06 20.46 8.48
C LYS A 126 -3.55 20.34 8.36
N TRP A 127 -3.04 20.23 7.13
CA TRP A 127 -1.61 20.25 6.88
C TRP A 127 -1.02 21.63 7.16
N LEU A 128 -1.69 22.72 6.77
CA LEU A 128 -1.30 24.08 7.11
C LEU A 128 -1.31 24.31 8.62
N ASP A 129 -2.38 23.93 9.32
CA ASP A 129 -2.46 24.00 10.79
C ASP A 129 -1.31 23.24 11.46
N PHE A 130 -0.95 22.07 10.91
CA PHE A 130 0.14 21.25 11.40
C PHE A 130 1.51 21.93 11.20
N LEU A 131 1.73 22.57 10.05
CA LEU A 131 2.93 23.36 9.79
C LEU A 131 3.00 24.60 10.68
N GLU A 132 1.89 25.31 10.90
CA GLU A 132 1.83 26.47 11.80
C GLU A 132 2.16 26.11 13.25
N GLN A 133 1.83 24.89 13.67
CA GLN A 133 2.20 24.35 14.98
C GLN A 133 3.67 23.91 15.07
N GLY A 134 4.46 24.12 14.01
CA GLY A 134 5.89 23.84 13.96
C GLY A 134 6.22 22.43 13.46
N GLY A 135 5.25 21.67 12.96
CA GLY A 135 5.50 20.39 12.30
C GLY A 135 6.11 20.58 10.91
N THR A 136 6.72 19.53 10.37
CA THR A 136 7.27 19.55 8.99
C THR A 136 6.43 18.72 8.03
N THR A 137 6.54 19.01 6.73
CA THR A 137 5.88 18.20 5.69
C THR A 137 6.27 16.73 5.76
N GLU A 138 7.52 16.43 6.13
CA GLU A 138 8.03 15.06 6.27
C GLU A 138 7.35 14.32 7.44
N GLU A 139 7.09 15.00 8.55
CA GLU A 139 6.38 14.45 9.70
C GLU A 139 4.90 14.19 9.39
N TRP A 140 4.28 15.09 8.61
CA TRP A 140 2.91 14.94 8.14
C TRP A 140 2.74 13.74 7.22
N GLU A 141 3.61 13.60 6.22
CA GLU A 141 3.70 12.44 5.32
C GLU A 141 3.89 11.12 6.11
N ALA A 142 4.77 11.13 7.12
CA ALA A 142 4.96 9.97 8.01
C ALA A 142 3.69 9.64 8.83
N SER A 143 2.87 10.63 9.18
CA SER A 143 1.59 10.43 9.85
C SER A 143 0.54 9.75 8.95
N LYS A 144 0.50 10.08 7.65
CA LYS A 144 -0.37 9.42 6.67
C LYS A 144 0.04 7.96 6.46
N ASN A 145 1.34 7.69 6.37
CA ASN A 145 1.88 6.33 6.29
C ASN A 145 1.52 5.48 7.52
N ARG A 146 1.44 6.06 8.72
CA ARG A 146 0.93 5.35 9.91
C ARG A 146 -0.53 4.92 9.78
N LYS A 147 -1.41 5.70 9.15
CA LYS A 147 -2.80 5.28 8.86
C LYS A 147 -2.88 4.14 7.84
N ALA A 148 -1.94 4.07 6.88
CA ALA A 148 -1.84 2.94 5.97
C ALA A 148 -1.42 1.63 6.68
N ARG A 149 -0.59 1.71 7.74
CA ARG A 149 -0.22 0.53 8.57
C ARG A 149 -1.43 -0.13 9.24
N TYR A 150 -2.47 0.63 9.60
CA TYR A 150 -3.73 0.06 10.11
C TYR A 150 -4.47 -0.82 9.08
N LYS A 151 -4.20 -0.69 7.78
CA LYS A 151 -4.78 -1.57 6.73
C LYS A 151 -4.13 -2.94 6.64
N ASP A 152 -2.96 -3.15 7.24
CA ASP A 152 -2.30 -4.47 7.25
C ASP A 152 -2.80 -5.37 8.39
N ASN A 153 -3.63 -4.86 9.31
CA ASN A 153 -4.30 -5.64 10.36
C ASN A 153 -5.44 -6.49 9.77
N GLU A 154 -5.63 -7.72 10.27
CA GLU A 154 -6.67 -8.62 9.80
C GLU A 154 -7.16 -9.57 10.91
N GLY A 155 -8.40 -9.39 11.36
CA GLY A 155 -8.96 -10.18 12.46
C GLY A 155 -8.14 -10.01 13.74
N ILE A 156 -7.71 -11.14 14.32
CA ILE A 156 -6.85 -11.18 15.52
C ILE A 156 -5.39 -10.77 15.25
N PHE A 157 -5.00 -10.52 14.00
CA PHE A 157 -3.63 -10.13 13.66
C PHE A 157 -3.49 -8.61 13.57
N GLN A 158 -2.46 -8.10 14.26
CA GLN A 158 -2.06 -6.70 14.23
C GLN A 158 -0.61 -6.60 13.73
N THR A 159 -0.36 -5.75 12.73
CA THR A 159 0.98 -5.49 12.19
C THR A 159 1.57 -4.23 12.84
N LEU A 160 2.72 -4.40 13.47
CA LEU A 160 3.43 -3.34 14.20
C LEU A 160 4.81 -3.13 13.56
N ASP A 161 4.89 -2.15 12.65
CA ASP A 161 6.15 -1.84 11.94
C ASP A 161 6.83 -0.59 12.52
N GLY A 162 7.91 -0.80 13.26
CA GLY A 162 8.79 0.24 13.82
C GLY A 162 9.79 0.80 12.81
N ARG A 163 9.89 0.24 11.60
CA ARG A 163 10.86 0.66 10.58
C ARG A 163 10.43 1.97 9.93
N SER A 164 11.41 2.76 9.51
CA SER A 164 11.23 4.10 8.94
C SER A 164 11.00 4.10 7.41
N LYS A 165 11.12 2.96 6.72
CA LYS A 165 10.89 2.85 5.26
C LYS A 165 10.06 1.62 4.93
N GLY A 166 9.09 1.78 4.03
CA GLY A 166 8.14 0.77 3.57
C GLY A 166 8.80 -0.44 2.91
N ARG A 167 9.35 -1.33 3.73
CA ARG A 167 9.72 -2.69 3.34
C ARG A 167 8.46 -3.53 3.31
N ASP A 168 8.49 -4.59 2.50
CA ASP A 168 7.40 -5.56 2.46
C ASP A 168 7.19 -6.17 3.85
N VAL A 169 5.93 -6.21 4.28
CA VAL A 169 5.47 -6.90 5.48
C VAL A 169 4.85 -8.24 5.10
N ILE A 170 5.01 -9.24 5.97
CA ILE A 170 4.30 -10.52 5.89
C ILE A 170 2.85 -10.25 6.26
N LYS A 171 2.00 -10.18 5.25
CA LYS A 171 0.58 -9.86 5.44
C LYS A 171 -0.14 -10.95 6.25
N PRO A 172 -0.97 -10.60 7.24
CA PRO A 172 -1.75 -11.56 8.02
C PRO A 172 -2.53 -12.60 7.20
N ARG A 173 -3.22 -12.22 6.12
CA ARG A 173 -3.85 -13.17 5.18
C ARG A 173 -2.94 -14.30 4.72
N ASN A 174 -1.65 -14.03 4.51
CA ASN A 174 -0.70 -15.02 4.03
C ASN A 174 -0.34 -16.00 5.16
N ILE A 175 -0.19 -15.51 6.39
CA ILE A 175 0.05 -16.35 7.58
C ILE A 175 -1.16 -17.26 7.81
N MET A 176 -2.37 -16.70 7.82
CA MET A 176 -3.61 -17.47 8.00
C MET A 176 -3.79 -18.51 6.89
N LYS A 177 -3.48 -18.16 5.63
CA LYS A 177 -3.52 -19.11 4.52
C LYS A 177 -2.50 -20.24 4.68
N GLU A 178 -1.32 -19.94 5.21
CA GLU A 178 -0.30 -20.94 5.49
C GLU A 178 -0.74 -21.90 6.59
N MET A 179 -1.20 -21.39 7.74
CA MET A 179 -1.71 -22.21 8.86
C MET A 179 -2.80 -23.19 8.40
N LYS A 180 -3.73 -22.72 7.55
CA LYS A 180 -4.83 -23.50 6.98
C LYS A 180 -4.40 -24.65 6.04
N LYS A 181 -3.11 -24.79 5.73
CA LYS A 181 -2.60 -25.95 4.96
C LYS A 181 -2.58 -27.25 5.77
N SER A 182 -2.75 -27.18 7.09
CA SER A 182 -2.76 -28.34 7.98
C SER A 182 -3.98 -28.30 8.92
N SER A 183 -4.38 -29.47 9.42
CA SER A 183 -5.44 -29.57 10.44
C SER A 183 -5.03 -28.87 11.74
N ILE A 184 -3.80 -29.07 12.21
CA ILE A 184 -3.32 -28.46 13.45
C ILE A 184 -3.26 -26.92 13.37
N GLY A 185 -2.81 -26.38 12.23
CA GLY A 185 -2.79 -24.94 12.03
C GLY A 185 -4.19 -24.34 11.92
N THR A 186 -5.14 -25.08 11.35
CA THR A 186 -6.56 -24.68 11.36
C THR A 186 -7.12 -24.67 12.79
N GLU A 187 -6.88 -25.74 13.54
CA GLU A 187 -7.32 -25.87 14.94
C GLU A 187 -6.75 -24.76 15.83
N MET A 188 -5.46 -24.42 15.69
CA MET A 188 -4.86 -23.33 16.46
C MET A 188 -5.45 -21.99 16.06
N LEU A 189 -5.66 -21.74 14.78
CA LEU A 189 -6.26 -20.49 14.32
C LEU A 189 -7.69 -20.30 14.85
N GLU A 190 -8.50 -21.37 14.84
CA GLU A 190 -9.86 -21.38 15.41
C GLU A 190 -9.81 -21.11 16.92
N TYR A 191 -8.92 -21.78 17.65
CA TYR A 191 -8.74 -21.56 19.09
C TYR A 191 -8.40 -20.08 19.41
N LEU A 192 -7.45 -19.48 18.68
CA LEU A 192 -7.06 -18.09 18.90
C LEU A 192 -8.22 -17.13 18.62
N GLN A 193 -9.02 -17.40 17.58
CA GLN A 193 -10.20 -16.60 17.23
C GLN A 193 -11.32 -16.72 18.27
N GLU A 194 -11.63 -17.92 18.73
CA GLU A 194 -12.67 -18.16 19.75
C GLU A 194 -12.34 -17.52 21.10
N ASN A 195 -11.05 -17.40 21.42
CA ASN A 195 -10.56 -16.83 22.68
C ASN A 195 -10.09 -15.37 22.55
N ASP A 196 -10.26 -14.75 21.37
CA ASP A 196 -9.85 -13.37 21.06
C ASP A 196 -8.37 -13.06 21.39
N ILE A 197 -7.50 -14.05 21.24
CA ILE A 197 -6.06 -13.93 21.52
C ILE A 197 -5.41 -13.14 20.38
N GLN A 198 -4.95 -11.93 20.69
CA GLN A 198 -4.34 -11.04 19.70
C GLN A 198 -2.93 -11.53 19.32
N ILE A 199 -2.63 -11.44 18.03
CA ILE A 199 -1.32 -11.77 17.44
C ILE A 199 -0.69 -10.50 16.91
N LYS A 200 0.39 -10.05 17.53
CA LYS A 200 1.16 -8.87 17.16
C LYS A 200 2.38 -9.27 16.35
N VAL A 201 2.41 -8.88 15.09
CA VAL A 201 3.53 -9.14 14.17
C VAL A 201 4.42 -7.90 14.13
N TRP A 202 5.56 -7.98 14.82
CA TRP A 202 6.51 -6.89 14.99
C TRP A 202 7.57 -6.86 13.89
N TYR A 203 7.90 -5.66 13.43
CA TYR A 203 9.02 -5.39 12.54
C TYR A 203 9.85 -4.21 13.06
N GLY A 204 11.17 -4.28 12.87
CA GLY A 204 12.13 -3.27 13.27
C GLY A 204 12.33 -3.17 14.77
N VAL A 205 12.17 -4.29 15.49
CA VAL A 205 12.39 -4.36 16.93
C VAL A 205 13.69 -5.10 17.18
N ASP A 206 14.55 -4.54 18.02
CA ASP A 206 15.79 -5.18 18.46
C ASP A 206 15.44 -6.26 19.51
N VAL A 207 15.42 -7.52 19.06
CA VAL A 207 15.23 -8.72 19.90
C VAL A 207 16.40 -9.67 19.73
N ASP A 208 16.63 -10.53 20.73
CA ASP A 208 17.70 -11.52 20.70
C ASP A 208 17.60 -12.43 19.46
N GLU A 209 18.75 -12.73 18.85
CA GLU A 209 18.81 -13.66 17.72
C GLU A 209 18.27 -15.04 18.15
N GLY A 210 17.21 -15.50 17.48
CA GLY A 210 16.56 -16.79 17.75
C GLY A 210 15.30 -16.70 18.61
N LEU A 211 14.89 -15.51 19.06
CA LEU A 211 13.56 -15.28 19.60
C LEU A 211 12.59 -14.95 18.45
N ASP A 212 11.92 -15.98 17.93
CA ASP A 212 11.01 -15.84 16.78
C ASP A 212 9.60 -15.40 17.21
N GLY A 213 9.17 -15.80 18.41
CA GLY A 213 7.88 -15.48 18.99
C GLY A 213 7.87 -15.60 20.51
N LEU A 214 6.81 -15.06 21.13
CA LEU A 214 6.57 -15.12 22.57
C LEU A 214 5.08 -14.95 22.86
N PHE A 215 4.48 -15.91 23.57
CA PHE A 215 3.20 -15.73 24.25
C PHE A 215 3.40 -15.18 25.67
N GLU A 216 2.92 -13.96 25.91
CA GLU A 216 2.98 -13.29 27.22
C GLU A 216 1.75 -12.39 27.40
N ASP A 217 1.27 -12.25 28.63
CA ASP A 217 0.12 -11.38 28.99
C ASP A 217 -1.16 -11.61 28.17
N GLY A 218 -1.38 -12.84 27.70
CA GLY A 218 -2.57 -13.20 26.91
C GLY A 218 -2.48 -12.77 25.44
N GLU A 219 -1.31 -12.36 24.97
CA GLU A 219 -1.06 -11.96 23.59
C GLU A 219 0.11 -12.76 23.00
N ILE A 220 0.06 -13.00 21.69
CA ILE A 220 1.16 -13.62 20.96
C ILE A 220 1.94 -12.52 20.24
N ASN A 221 3.24 -12.40 20.52
CA ASN A 221 4.16 -11.51 19.83
C ASN A 221 5.01 -12.34 18.86
N ILE A 222 5.07 -11.94 17.59
CA ILE A 222 5.87 -12.59 16.55
C ILE A 222 6.86 -11.59 15.97
N TYR A 223 8.14 -11.95 15.94
CA TYR A 223 9.21 -11.08 15.48
C TYR A 223 9.59 -11.42 14.03
N ALA A 224 8.94 -10.72 13.09
CA ALA A 224 8.98 -11.09 11.69
C ALA A 224 10.35 -10.89 11.02
N ASP A 225 11.23 -10.08 11.59
CA ASP A 225 12.62 -9.94 11.11
C ASP A 225 13.47 -11.18 11.43
N ASN A 226 13.10 -11.96 12.47
CA ASN A 226 13.75 -13.22 12.82
C ASN A 226 13.19 -14.39 12.00
N THR A 227 11.85 -14.52 11.90
CA THR A 227 11.19 -15.59 11.13
C THR A 227 11.39 -15.46 9.61
N LYS A 228 11.47 -14.23 9.09
CA LYS A 228 11.80 -13.84 7.69
C LYS A 228 10.82 -14.28 6.59
N THR A 229 10.09 -15.38 6.76
CA THR A 229 9.20 -15.95 5.75
C THR A 229 7.79 -16.19 6.29
N VAL A 230 6.80 -16.22 5.39
CA VAL A 230 5.40 -16.55 5.73
C VAL A 230 5.31 -17.91 6.43
N ARG A 231 6.08 -18.90 5.94
CA ARG A 231 6.09 -20.27 6.44
C ARG A 231 6.59 -20.34 7.87
N GLU A 232 7.78 -19.81 8.12
CA GLU A 232 8.35 -19.80 9.48
C GLU A 232 7.47 -19.00 10.44
N THR A 233 6.95 -17.84 10.00
CA THR A 233 6.01 -17.04 10.80
C THR A 233 4.76 -17.83 11.20
N ALA A 234 4.19 -18.61 10.28
CA ALA A 234 3.03 -19.44 10.59
C ALA A 234 3.37 -20.60 11.56
N ILE A 235 4.54 -21.22 11.40
CA ILE A 235 5.04 -22.26 12.31
C ILE A 235 5.22 -21.67 13.73
N THR A 236 5.85 -20.50 13.84
CA THR A 236 6.00 -19.79 15.12
C THR A 236 4.64 -19.44 15.73
N VAL A 237 3.67 -18.95 14.95
CA VAL A 237 2.31 -18.70 15.46
C VAL A 237 1.68 -19.98 16.02
N ILE A 238 1.86 -21.13 15.36
CA ILE A 238 1.35 -22.42 15.85
C ILE A 238 2.06 -22.84 17.15
N HIS A 239 3.36 -22.58 17.26
CA HIS A 239 4.14 -22.81 18.48
C HIS A 239 3.58 -21.98 19.65
N GLU A 240 3.53 -20.66 19.49
CA GLU A 240 3.03 -19.76 20.54
C GLU A 240 1.56 -20.01 20.87
N ALA A 241 0.73 -20.34 19.88
CA ALA A 241 -0.67 -20.71 20.09
C ALA A 241 -0.82 -22.01 20.91
N THR A 242 0.14 -22.94 20.77
CA THR A 242 0.16 -24.16 21.58
C THR A 242 0.44 -23.81 23.05
N HIS A 243 1.39 -22.91 23.32
CA HIS A 243 1.61 -22.38 24.67
C HIS A 243 0.36 -21.68 25.21
N ALA A 244 -0.26 -20.82 24.39
CA ALA A 244 -1.48 -20.11 24.76
C ALA A 244 -2.62 -21.07 25.13
N LYS A 245 -2.79 -22.16 24.37
CA LYS A 245 -3.80 -23.18 24.62
C LYS A 245 -3.55 -23.99 25.89
N ILE A 246 -2.28 -24.26 26.22
CA ILE A 246 -1.91 -24.97 27.45
C ILE A 246 -2.11 -24.06 28.68
N ASN A 247 -1.76 -22.78 28.55
CA ASN A 247 -1.90 -21.73 29.57
C ASN A 247 -1.37 -22.14 30.95
N LYS A 248 -0.13 -22.65 31.00
CA LYS A 248 0.57 -23.07 32.22
C LYS A 248 2.02 -22.56 32.18
N PRO A 249 2.73 -22.54 33.33
CA PRO A 249 4.15 -22.22 33.35
C PRO A 249 4.94 -23.10 32.39
N ASN A 250 5.88 -22.52 31.66
CA ASN A 250 6.59 -23.22 30.59
C ASN A 250 7.44 -24.39 31.15
N THR A 251 7.30 -25.57 30.55
CA THR A 251 8.03 -26.80 30.89
C THR A 251 8.51 -27.51 29.63
N LYS A 252 9.50 -28.40 29.75
CA LYS A 252 10.03 -29.15 28.59
C LYS A 252 8.96 -30.03 27.93
N SER A 253 7.99 -30.52 28.70
CA SER A 253 6.85 -31.28 28.20
C SER A 253 5.93 -30.41 27.31
N GLN A 254 5.80 -29.11 27.60
CA GLN A 254 5.04 -28.16 26.77
C GLN A 254 5.79 -27.80 25.49
N GLU A 255 7.08 -27.51 25.58
CA GLU A 255 7.94 -27.29 24.40
C GLU A 255 7.86 -28.48 23.44
N LEU A 256 7.89 -29.71 23.96
CA LEU A 256 7.74 -30.92 23.16
C LEU A 256 6.40 -30.94 22.41
N GLN A 257 5.31 -30.53 23.05
CA GLN A 257 4.01 -30.44 22.40
C GLN A 257 3.99 -29.37 21.30
N CYS A 258 4.66 -28.24 21.52
CA CYS A 258 4.79 -27.17 20.53
C CYS A 258 5.56 -27.65 19.30
N TYR A 259 6.76 -28.22 19.47
CA TYR A 259 7.54 -28.80 18.37
C TYR A 259 6.80 -29.93 17.65
N VAL A 260 6.06 -30.79 18.37
CA VAL A 260 5.22 -31.83 17.75
C VAL A 260 4.16 -31.21 16.84
N ASN A 261 3.52 -30.11 17.25
CA ASN A 261 2.53 -29.41 16.44
C ASN A 261 3.16 -28.70 15.22
N GLU A 262 4.37 -28.15 15.36
CA GLU A 262 5.13 -27.62 14.22
C GLU A 262 5.42 -28.71 13.18
N TYR A 263 5.90 -29.88 13.62
CA TYR A 263 6.23 -30.99 12.73
C TYR A 263 4.98 -31.54 12.03
N ARG A 264 3.85 -31.59 12.74
CA ARG A 264 2.53 -31.91 12.15
C ARG A 264 2.13 -30.90 11.08
N HIS A 265 2.32 -29.60 11.32
CA HIS A 265 2.04 -28.57 10.33
C HIS A 265 2.88 -28.77 9.06
N GLN A 266 4.14 -29.17 9.24
CA GLN A 266 5.08 -29.43 8.16
C GLN A 266 4.89 -30.80 7.48
N ASN A 267 3.89 -31.59 7.88
CA ASN A 267 3.64 -32.95 7.40
C ASN A 267 4.86 -33.89 7.56
N ILE A 268 5.65 -33.72 8.61
CA ILE A 268 6.77 -34.59 8.95
C ILE A 268 6.28 -35.74 9.83
N GLU A 269 6.64 -36.97 9.49
CA GLU A 269 6.26 -38.17 10.25
C GLU A 269 6.98 -38.21 11.61
N LEU A 270 6.20 -38.33 12.69
CA LEU A 270 6.67 -38.36 14.07
C LEU A 270 7.12 -39.76 14.49
N THR A 271 8.25 -40.21 13.95
CA THR A 271 8.90 -41.47 14.37
C THR A 271 9.54 -41.33 15.75
N GLU A 272 9.83 -42.45 16.42
CA GLU A 272 10.54 -42.45 17.71
C GLU A 272 11.87 -41.68 17.63
N LYS A 273 12.59 -41.81 16.52
CA LYS A 273 13.85 -41.09 16.29
C LYS A 273 13.63 -39.58 16.24
N VAL A 274 12.62 -39.11 15.50
CA VAL A 274 12.31 -37.68 15.39
C VAL A 274 11.91 -37.11 16.75
N LEU A 275 11.11 -37.84 17.53
CA LEU A 275 10.74 -37.42 18.89
C LEU A 275 11.97 -37.33 19.80
N GLN A 276 12.90 -38.28 19.70
CA GLN A 276 14.15 -38.24 20.46
C GLN A 276 15.04 -37.06 20.06
N ASP A 277 15.12 -36.74 18.77
CA ASP A 277 15.87 -35.59 18.26
C ASP A 277 15.27 -34.27 18.79
N ILE A 278 13.94 -34.15 18.82
CA ILE A 278 13.24 -32.99 19.42
C ILE A 278 13.54 -32.88 20.92
N ILE A 279 13.46 -33.99 21.66
CA ILE A 279 13.76 -34.03 23.11
C ILE A 279 15.20 -33.57 23.38
N ASN A 280 16.16 -34.02 22.58
CA ASN A 280 17.55 -33.61 22.70
C ASN A 280 17.70 -32.10 22.44
N HIS A 281 17.07 -31.60 21.37
CA HIS A 281 17.06 -30.17 21.06
C HIS A 281 16.48 -29.31 22.20
N ILE A 282 15.35 -29.72 22.79
CA ILE A 282 14.71 -29.02 23.92
C ILE A 282 15.63 -29.03 25.15
N ASN A 283 16.30 -30.15 25.43
CA ASN A 283 17.23 -30.23 26.56
C ASN A 283 18.41 -29.28 26.42
N ASP A 284 18.94 -29.13 25.20
CA ASP A 284 20.06 -28.24 24.89
C ASP A 284 19.63 -26.77 24.89
N LYS A 285 18.47 -26.46 24.29
CA LYS A 285 17.95 -25.09 24.17
C LYS A 285 17.45 -24.54 25.51
N TYR A 286 16.82 -25.38 26.33
CA TYR A 286 16.19 -24.97 27.59
C TYR A 286 16.70 -25.80 28.77
N PRO A 287 17.99 -25.69 29.14
CA PRO A 287 18.59 -26.53 30.18
C PRO A 287 17.95 -26.32 31.56
N ASN A 288 17.38 -25.14 31.81
CA ASN A 288 16.79 -24.75 33.09
C ASN A 288 15.32 -25.18 33.27
N LEU A 289 14.64 -25.56 32.19
CA LEU A 289 13.26 -26.05 32.28
C LEU A 289 13.23 -27.52 32.75
N LYS A 290 12.15 -27.89 33.45
CA LYS A 290 11.95 -29.26 33.95
C LYS A 290 11.02 -30.05 33.03
N TRP A 291 11.20 -31.37 32.99
CA TRP A 291 10.20 -32.30 32.47
C TRP A 291 9.11 -32.50 33.52
N GLU A 292 7.85 -32.48 33.07
CA GLU A 292 6.66 -32.81 33.85
C GLU A 292 6.06 -34.14 33.40
#